data_AF-B9JP58-F1
#
_entry.id   AF-B9JP58-F1
#
_cell.length_a   1.000
_cell.length_b   1.000
_cell.length_c   1.000
_cell.angle_alpha   90.00
_cell.angle_beta   90.00
_cell.angle_gamma   90.00
#
_symmetry.space_group_name_H-M   'P 1'
#
loop_
_entity.id
_entity.type
_entity.pdbx_description
1 polymer ?
#
loop_
_entity_poly.entity_id
_entity_poly.type
_entity_poly.pdbx_seq_one_letter_code
_entity_poly.pdbx_strand_id
1 'polypeptide(L)' 'MIPGRALGSSPQALAFYQTHGFVESGREAIDLLDTLTAEAIVMSAYVENLRTRFA' A
#
# COMPACT_ATOMS: atom_id res chain seq x y z
N MET A 1 8.58 -9.74 -5.31
CA MET A 1 7.79 -8.52 -5.00
C MET A 1 7.30 -8.60 -3.56
N ILE A 2 7.27 -7.48 -2.85
CA ILE A 2 6.70 -7.37 -1.50
C ILE A 2 5.34 -6.66 -1.63
N PRO A 3 4.24 -7.29 -1.20
CA PRO A 3 2.93 -6.64 -1.19
C PRO A 3 2.77 -5.75 0.05
N GLY A 4 2.05 -4.65 -0.11
CA GLY A 4 1.61 -3.73 0.94
C GLY A 4 0.16 -3.33 0.72
N ARG A 5 -0.51 -2.91 1.79
CA ARG A 5 -1.87 -2.40 1.75
C ARG A 5 -1.93 -1.06 2.48
N ALA A 6 -2.66 -0.12 1.88
CA ALA A 6 -2.97 1.16 2.48
C ALA A 6 -4.47 1.40 2.40
N LEU A 7 -5.05 1.99 3.43
CA LEU A 7 -6.39 2.57 3.29
C LEU A 7 -6.36 3.64 2.21
N GLY A 8 -7.24 3.53 1.21
CA GLY A 8 -7.33 4.52 0.13
C GLY A 8 -7.67 5.92 0.64
N SER A 9 -8.33 6.00 1.81
CA SER A 9 -8.62 7.24 2.51
C SER A 9 -7.45 7.83 3.30
N SER A 10 -6.30 7.15 3.40
CA SER A 10 -5.13 7.61 4.14
C SER A 10 -4.06 8.19 3.20
N PRO A 11 -4.06 9.52 2.94
CA PRO A 11 -3.08 10.13 2.05
C PRO A 11 -1.65 9.98 2.57
N GLN A 12 -1.47 9.92 3.90
CA GLN A 12 -0.16 9.75 4.54
C GLN A 12 0.41 8.35 4.28
N ALA A 13 -0.42 7.30 4.38
CA ALA A 13 0.00 5.93 4.09
C ALA A 13 0.35 5.77 2.61
N LEU A 14 -0.49 6.30 1.71
CA LEU A 14 -0.24 6.24 0.27
C LEU A 14 1.07 6.96 -0.11
N ALA A 15 1.28 8.16 0.42
CA ALA A 15 2.52 8.92 0.21
C ALA A 15 3.74 8.12 0.71
N PHE A 16 3.66 7.50 1.89
CA PHE A 16 4.74 6.66 2.40
C PHE A 16 5.09 5.54 1.41
N TYR A 17 4.12 4.75 0.95
CA TYR A 17 4.37 3.65 0.02
C TYR A 17 4.97 4.14 -1.31
N GLN A 18 4.41 5.20 -1.89
CA GLN A 18 4.93 5.80 -3.14
C GLN A 18 6.36 6.31 -2.97
N THR A 19 6.65 7.01 -1.87
CA THR A 19 8.00 7.48 -1.54
C THR A 19 8.99 6.33 -1.36
N HIS A 20 8.53 5.14 -0.97
CA HIS A 20 9.39 3.95 -0.81
C HIS A 20 9.42 3.03 -2.03
N GLY A 21 8.89 3.49 -3.17
CA GLY A 21 8.99 2.77 -4.45
C GLY A 21 7.98 1.64 -4.61
N PHE A 22 6.91 1.64 -3.82
CA PHE A 22 5.74 0.82 -4.08
C PHE A 22 4.87 1.49 -5.15
N VAL A 23 4.32 0.66 -6.03
CA VAL A 23 3.36 1.07 -7.06
C VAL A 23 2.01 0.41 -6.79
N GLU A 24 0.92 1.07 -7.16
CA GLU A 24 -0.42 0.49 -7.08
C GLU A 24 -0.51 -0.74 -7.99
N SER A 25 -0.95 -1.86 -7.43
CA SER A 25 -1.15 -3.13 -8.15
C SER A 25 -2.59 -3.63 -8.08
N GLY A 26 -3.48 -2.96 -7.33
CA GLY A 26 -4.90 -3.27 -7.29
C GLY A 26 -5.66 -2.49 -6.23
N ARG A 27 -6.96 -2.73 -6.15
CA ARG A 27 -7.86 -2.19 -5.14
C ARG A 27 -8.79 -3.28 -4.64
N GLU A 28 -9.07 -3.30 -3.36
CA GLU A 28 -9.96 -4.27 -2.73
C GLU A 28 -10.81 -3.61 -1.65
N ALA A 29 -12.03 -4.09 -1.46
CA ALA A 29 -12.85 -3.72 -0.31
C ALA A 29 -12.41 -4.55 0.89
N ILE A 30 -12.20 -3.90 2.03
CA ILE A 30 -11.85 -4.54 3.31
C ILE A 30 -12.90 -4.21 4.36
N ASP A 31 -13.24 -5.21 5.17
CA ASP A 31 -14.09 -5.03 6.33
C ASP A 31 -13.25 -4.46 7.48
N LEU A 32 -13.58 -3.25 7.93
CA LEU A 32 -12.92 -2.63 9.08
C LEU A 32 -13.56 -3.07 10.38
N LEU A 33 -14.89 -3.09 10.42
CA LEU A 33 -15.72 -3.47 11.56
C LEU A 33 -17.10 -3.87 11.03
N ASP A 34 -17.55 -5.11 11.20
CA ASP A 34 -18.88 -5.68 10.83
C ASP A 34 -19.64 -5.03 9.64
N THR A 35 -20.13 -3.79 9.79
CA THR A 35 -20.89 -3.05 8.77
C THR A 35 -20.09 -1.98 8.01
N LEU A 36 -18.87 -1.67 8.42
CA LEU A 36 -18.00 -0.65 7.85
C LEU A 36 -16.99 -1.30 6.92
N THR A 37 -17.19 -1.08 5.62
CA THR A 37 -16.22 -1.42 4.59
C THR A 37 -15.40 -0.19 4.21
N ALA A 38 -14.14 -0.41 3.84
CA ALA A 38 -13.27 0.61 3.29
C ALA A 38 -12.54 0.10 2.06
N GLU A 39 -12.13 1.02 1.18
CA GLU A 39 -11.23 0.67 0.08
C GLU A 39 -9.79 0.58 0.61
N ALA A 40 -9.14 -0.54 0.36
CA ALA A 40 -7.70 -0.70 0.47
C ALA A 40 -7.08 -0.65 -0.93
N ILE A 41 -6.05 0.17 -1.07
CA ILE A 41 -5.17 0.18 -2.24
C ILE A 41 -4.08 -0.86 -1.99
N VAL A 42 -4.01 -1.85 -2.87
CA VAL A 42 -2.97 -2.87 -2.89
C VAL A 42 -1.78 -2.30 -3.64
N MET A 43 -0.61 -2.35 -3.03
CA MET A 43 0.62 -1.80 -3.57
C MET A 43 1.71 -2.87 -3.57
N SER A 44 2.68 -2.76 -4.47
CA SER A 44 3.78 -3.72 -4.57
C SER A 44 5.10 -3.04 -4.91
N ALA A 45 6.19 -3.57 -4.36
CA ALA A 45 7.55 -3.15 -4.69
C ALA A 45 8.43 -4.35 -5.03
N TYR A 46 9.39 -4.16 -5.92
CA TYR A 46 10.49 -5.10 -6.11
C TYR A 46 11.46 -5.02 -4.92
N VAL A 47 12.00 -6.15 -4.47
CA VAL A 47 12.87 -6.21 -3.28
C VAL A 47 14.14 -5.38 -3.52
N GLU A 48 14.59 -5.39 -4.75
CA GLU A 48 15.74 -4.66 -5.29
C GLU A 48 15.56 -3.14 -5.11
N ASN A 49 14.34 -2.62 -5.29
CA ASN A 49 14.02 -1.19 -5.15
C ASN A 49 13.96 -0.72 -3.69
N LEU A 50 13.81 -1.66 -2.74
CA LEU A 50 13.78 -1.34 -1.31
C LEU A 50 15.18 -1.31 -0.71
N ARG A 51 16.08 -2.18 -1.19
CA ARG A 51 17.47 -2.27 -0.68
C ARG A 51 18.30 -1.01 -0.92
N THR A 52 18.02 -0.26 -2.00
CA THR A 52 18.76 0.96 -2.34
C THR A 52 18.39 2.18 -1.49
N ARG A 53 17.32 2.11 -0.69
CA ARG A 53 16.85 3.23 0.14
C ARG A 53 17.06 3.07 1.65
N PHE A 54 17.32 1.86 2.12
CA PHE A 54 17.56 1.54 3.53
C PHE A 54 18.98 1.02 3.82
N ALA A 55 19.86 1.00 2.81
CA ALA A 55 21.30 0.75 2.95
C ALA A 55 22.06 2.07 3.05
#